data_AF-A0A7S3SUV5-F1
#
_entry.id   AF-A0A7S3SUV5-F1
#
_cell.length_a   1.000
_cell.length_b   1.000
_cell.length_c   1.000
_cell.angle_alpha   90.00
_cell.angle_beta   90.00
_cell.angle_gamma   90.00
#
_symmetry.space_group_name_H-M   'P 1'
#
loop_
_entity.id
_entity.type
_entity.pdbx_description
1 polymer ?
#
loop_
_entity_poly.entity_id
_entity_poly.type
_entity_poly.pdbx_seq_one_letter_code
_entity_poly.pdbx_strand_id
1 'polypeptide(L)'
;GVTVVDVLELPEPAGFPRQLSRTASSARGFQTKVYAALQSSFCEVLVLDADNTPMKDPAGLFEEPLFREHGSLFWPDYNCTAAWVSPELTAALGLPAPSLA
;
A
#
# COMPACT_ATOMS: atom_id res chain seq x y z
N GLY A 1 5.94 12.80 -17.11
CA GLY A 1 7.07 13.28 -16.27
C GLY A 1 7.05 12.51 -14.98
N VAL A 2 8.22 12.18 -14.42
CA VAL A 2 8.31 11.48 -13.13
C VAL A 2 8.40 12.53 -12.03
N THR A 3 7.53 12.45 -11.02
CA THR A 3 7.59 13.29 -9.83
C THR A 3 8.14 12.46 -8.67
N VAL A 4 9.23 12.91 -8.07
CA VAL A 4 9.81 12.29 -6.87
C VAL A 4 9.33 13.10 -5.67
N VAL A 5 8.78 12.42 -4.67
CA VAL A 5 8.27 13.03 -3.44
C VAL A 5 8.94 12.34 -2.26
N ASP A 6 9.65 13.10 -1.43
CA ASP A 6 10.13 12.59 -0.15
C ASP A 6 8.97 12.60 0.86
N VAL A 7 8.51 11.41 1.23
CA VAL A 7 7.39 11.21 2.15
C VAL A 7 7.71 11.74 3.55
N LEU A 8 9.00 11.82 3.92
CA LEU A 8 9.43 12.37 5.20
C LEU A 8 9.28 13.89 5.29
N GLU A 9 9.17 14.56 4.14
CA GLU A 9 8.98 16.02 4.06
C GLU A 9 7.51 16.42 3.87
N LEU A 10 6.59 15.44 3.76
CA LEU A 10 5.17 15.73 3.57
C LEU A 10 4.50 16.17 4.87
N PRO A 11 3.62 17.20 4.82
CA PRO A 11 2.81 17.58 5.96
C PRO A 11 1.80 16.47 6.30
N GLU A 12 1.43 16.37 7.58
CA GLU A 12 0.39 15.43 8.03
C GLU A 12 -0.96 15.72 7.32
N PRO A 13 -1.66 14.70 6.80
CA PRO A 13 -2.96 14.88 6.15
C PRO A 13 -3.97 15.58 7.06
N ALA A 14 -4.63 16.63 6.54
CA ALA A 14 -5.75 17.25 7.22
C ALA A 14 -6.93 16.25 7.32
N GLY A 15 -7.44 16.03 8.54
CA GLY A 15 -8.58 15.13 8.81
C GLY A 15 -8.22 13.67 9.08
N PHE A 16 -6.93 13.32 9.13
CA PHE A 16 -6.51 11.98 9.52
C PHE A 16 -6.71 11.74 11.02
N PRO A 17 -7.25 10.58 11.44
CA PRO A 17 -7.43 10.28 12.86
C PRO A 17 -6.09 10.34 13.59
N ARG A 18 -6.02 11.11 14.70
CA ARG A 18 -4.82 11.37 15.53
C ARG A 18 -4.01 10.12 15.91
N GLN A 19 -4.59 8.93 15.81
CA GLN A 19 -3.95 7.67 16.14
C GLN A 19 -2.90 7.25 15.09
N LEU A 20 -3.10 7.63 13.82
CA LEU A 20 -2.12 7.44 12.74
C LEU A 20 -1.12 8.62 12.66
N SER A 21 -1.44 9.81 13.18
CA SER A 21 -0.51 10.96 13.13
C SER A 21 0.69 10.82 14.09
N ARG A 22 0.62 9.96 15.12
CA ARG A 22 1.80 9.62 15.96
C ARG A 22 2.75 8.66 15.28
N THR A 23 2.27 7.88 14.30
CA THR A 23 3.09 6.93 13.56
C THR A 23 3.78 7.56 12.37
N ALA A 24 3.24 8.59 11.70
CA ALA A 24 3.90 9.20 10.53
C ALA A 24 5.32 9.73 10.82
N SER A 25 5.49 10.54 11.88
CA SER A 25 6.81 11.02 12.33
C SER A 25 7.73 9.93 12.89
N SER A 26 7.22 8.71 13.13
CA SER A 26 7.99 7.54 13.56
C SER A 26 8.03 6.40 12.55
N ALA A 27 7.34 6.52 11.41
CA ALA A 27 7.24 5.52 10.37
C ALA A 27 8.54 5.57 9.58
N ARG A 28 9.31 4.49 9.65
CA ARG A 28 10.61 4.37 9.03
C ARG A 28 10.65 3.11 8.19
N GLY A 29 11.03 3.25 6.92
CA GLY A 29 11.09 2.12 6.00
C GLY A 29 9.72 1.82 5.39
N PHE A 30 9.29 0.57 5.40
CA PHE A 30 8.18 0.11 4.56
C PHE A 30 6.81 0.73 4.87
N GLN A 31 6.57 1.17 6.11
CA GLN A 31 5.26 1.73 6.51
C GLN A 31 4.98 3.09 5.83
N THR A 32 6.01 3.81 5.38
CA THR A 32 5.84 5.12 4.72
C THR A 32 5.16 5.00 3.36
N LYS A 33 5.19 3.81 2.72
CA LYS A 33 4.56 3.56 1.43
C LYS A 33 3.07 3.88 1.42
N VAL A 34 2.36 3.53 2.49
CA VAL A 34 0.92 3.83 2.63
C VAL A 34 0.66 5.33 2.73
N TYR A 35 1.50 6.05 3.48
CA TYR A 35 1.43 7.51 3.56
C TYR A 35 1.70 8.17 2.21
N ALA A 36 2.69 7.68 1.47
CA ALA A 36 3.02 8.14 0.12
C ALA A 36 1.81 8.04 -0.81
N ALA A 37 1.13 6.89 -0.81
CA ALA A 37 -0.04 6.65 -1.64
C ALA A 37 -1.19 7.61 -1.27
N LEU A 38 -1.46 7.78 0.02
CA LEU A 38 -2.54 8.64 0.53
C LEU A 38 -2.29 10.14 0.31
N GLN A 39 -1.04 10.58 0.33
CA GLN A 39 -0.68 11.98 0.07
C GLN A 39 -0.49 12.29 -1.41
N SER A 40 -0.48 11.27 -2.26
CA SER A 40 -0.34 11.51 -3.69
C SER A 40 -1.56 12.23 -4.26
N SER A 41 -1.35 13.04 -5.29
CA SER A 41 -2.45 13.70 -6.01
C SER A 41 -3.11 12.80 -7.06
N PHE A 42 -2.74 11.52 -7.12
CA PHE A 42 -3.22 10.58 -8.13
C PHE A 42 -4.49 9.88 -7.65
N CYS A 43 -5.42 9.61 -8.58
CA CYS A 43 -6.64 8.85 -8.27
C CYS A 43 -6.37 7.35 -8.11
N GLU A 44 -5.45 6.81 -8.92
CA GLU A 44 -5.06 5.40 -8.92
C GLU A 44 -3.54 5.33 -8.72
N VAL A 45 -3.08 4.55 -7.75
CA VAL A 45 -1.68 4.51 -7.32
C VAL A 45 -1.18 3.07 -7.33
N LEU A 46 -0.03 2.85 -7.98
CA LEU A 46 0.75 1.62 -7.85
C LEU A 46 1.90 1.87 -6.86
N VAL A 47 1.85 1.19 -5.72
CA VAL A 47 2.95 1.18 -4.75
C VAL A 47 3.90 0.04 -5.13
N LEU A 48 5.14 0.38 -5.51
CA LEU A 48 6.16 -0.57 -5.93
C LEU A 48 7.43 -0.40 -5.09
N ASP A 49 8.01 -1.52 -4.66
CA ASP A 49 9.27 -1.54 -3.93
C ASP A 49 10.43 -1.05 -4.81
N ALA A 50 11.42 -0.40 -4.20
CA ALA A 50 12.54 0.22 -4.93
C ALA A 50 13.48 -0.81 -5.59
N ASP A 51 13.42 -2.07 -5.15
CA ASP A 51 14.16 -3.21 -5.71
C ASP A 51 13.34 -4.00 -6.74
N ASN A 52 12.08 -3.62 -7.00
CA ASN A 52 11.27 -4.23 -8.05
C ASN A 52 11.41 -3.48 -9.38
N THR A 53 11.74 -4.21 -10.44
CA THR A 53 11.79 -3.67 -11.81
C THR A 53 10.68 -4.29 -12.67
N PRO A 54 9.74 -3.50 -13.21
CA PRO A 54 8.67 -4.03 -14.05
C PRO A 54 9.24 -4.49 -15.39
N MET A 55 8.99 -5.76 -15.74
CA MET A 55 9.41 -6.36 -17.01
C MET A 55 8.43 -6.10 -18.17
N LYS A 56 7.26 -5.56 -17.85
CA LYS A 56 6.18 -5.18 -18.77
C LYS A 56 5.60 -3.84 -18.32
N ASP A 57 4.86 -3.18 -19.19
CA ASP A 57 4.13 -1.96 -18.82
C ASP A 57 3.14 -2.26 -17.67
N PRO A 58 3.31 -1.66 -16.48
CA PRO A 58 2.45 -1.92 -15.34
C PRO A 58 1.07 -1.24 -15.45
N ALA A 59 0.85 -0.36 -16.43
CA ALA A 59 -0.42 0.37 -16.58
C ALA A 59 -1.63 -0.57 -16.73
N GLY A 60 -1.43 -1.77 -17.30
CA GLY A 60 -2.49 -2.78 -17.44
C GLY A 60 -3.08 -3.26 -16.11
N LEU A 61 -2.35 -3.11 -14.99
CA LEU A 61 -2.84 -3.48 -13.66
C LEU A 61 -4.04 -2.66 -13.21
N PHE A 62 -4.18 -1.42 -13.68
CA PHE A 62 -5.33 -0.57 -13.38
C PHE A 62 -6.60 -0.98 -14.16
N GLU A 63 -6.43 -1.82 -15.19
CA GLU A 63 -7.54 -2.37 -15.98
C GLU A 63 -7.94 -3.78 -15.52
N GLU A 64 -7.24 -4.36 -14.54
CA GLU A 64 -7.59 -5.69 -14.01
C GLU A 64 -9.01 -5.68 -13.44
N PRO A 65 -9.87 -6.67 -13.79
CA PRO A 65 -11.26 -6.70 -13.34
C PRO A 65 -11.41 -6.60 -11.83
N LEU A 66 -10.53 -7.25 -11.06
CA LEU A 66 -10.53 -7.19 -9.59
C LEU A 66 -10.20 -5.78 -9.07
N PHE A 67 -9.27 -5.08 -9.71
CA PHE A 67 -8.97 -3.69 -9.36
C PHE A 67 -10.16 -2.78 -9.68
N ARG A 68 -10.78 -2.94 -10.86
CA ARG A 68 -11.97 -2.17 -11.26
C ARG A 68 -13.19 -2.42 -10.36
N GLU A 69 -13.36 -3.66 -9.90
CA GLU A 69 -14.48 -4.05 -9.03
C GLU A 69 -14.30 -3.55 -7.59
N HIS A 70 -13.11 -3.73 -7.01
CA HIS A 70 -12.87 -3.45 -5.59
C HIS A 70 -12.17 -2.12 -5.31
N GLY A 71 -11.70 -1.41 -6.35
CA GLY A 71 -10.89 -0.19 -6.24
C GLY A 71 -9.49 -0.42 -5.68
N SER A 72 -9.09 -1.69 -5.49
CA SER A 72 -7.80 -2.07 -4.95
C SER A 72 -7.42 -3.48 -5.42
N LEU A 73 -6.12 -3.72 -5.54
CA LEU A 73 -5.55 -5.01 -5.92
C LEU A 73 -4.34 -5.26 -5.04
N PHE A 74 -4.32 -6.42 -4.37
CA PHE A 74 -3.23 -6.82 -3.47
C PHE A 74 -2.68 -8.17 -3.91
N TRP A 75 -1.37 -8.36 -3.72
CA TRP A 75 -0.71 -9.63 -3.94
C TRP A 75 -0.38 -10.29 -2.60
N PRO A 76 -0.54 -11.63 -2.50
CA PRO A 76 -0.03 -12.35 -1.36
C PRO A 76 1.51 -12.25 -1.33
N ASP A 77 2.08 -12.01 -0.16
CA ASP A 77 3.53 -12.10 0.04
C ASP A 77 3.99 -13.56 -0.14
N TYR A 78 5.16 -13.77 -0.73
CA TYR A 78 5.77 -15.11 -0.82
C TYR A 78 5.98 -15.75 0.55
N ASN A 79 6.21 -14.94 1.58
CA ASN A 79 6.44 -15.41 2.95
C ASN A 79 5.21 -15.25 3.86
N CYS A 80 3.99 -15.42 3.32
CA CYS A 80 2.68 -15.41 4.01
C CYS A 80 2.57 -16.44 5.16
N THR A 81 3.43 -16.32 6.15
CA THR A 81 3.31 -16.94 7.46
C THR A 81 2.50 -15.98 8.34
N ALA A 82 1.78 -16.51 9.33
CA ALA A 82 1.02 -15.72 10.30
C ALA A 82 1.86 -14.67 11.08
N ALA A 83 3.18 -14.61 10.85
CA ALA A 83 4.10 -13.63 11.41
C ALA A 83 3.98 -12.22 10.77
N TRP A 84 3.52 -12.10 9.52
CA TRP A 84 3.56 -10.83 8.78
C TRP A 84 2.18 -10.19 8.56
N VAL A 85 1.15 -11.01 8.38
CA VAL A 85 -0.24 -10.54 8.28
C VAL A 85 -1.02 -11.21 9.39
N SER A 86 -1.48 -10.41 10.35
CA SER A 86 -2.22 -10.97 11.48
C SER A 86 -3.60 -11.45 11.02
N PRO A 87 -4.11 -12.56 11.58
CA PRO A 87 -5.46 -13.02 11.30
C PRO A 87 -6.53 -11.95 11.58
N GLU A 88 -6.30 -11.11 12.60
CA GLU A 88 -7.20 -10.03 13.01
C GLU A 88 -7.30 -8.95 11.93
N LEU A 89 -6.17 -8.55 11.32
CA LEU A 89 -6.16 -7.58 10.23
C LEU A 89 -6.90 -8.13 9.00
N THR A 90 -6.66 -9.40 8.68
CA THR A 90 -7.30 -10.08 7.56
C THR A 90 -8.82 -10.12 7.74
N ALA A 91 -9.29 -10.45 8.94
CA ALA A 91 -10.70 -10.44 9.29
C ALA A 91 -11.31 -9.02 9.26
N ALA A 92 -10.59 -8.01 9.74
CA ALA A 92 -11.04 -6.62 9.72
C ALA A 92 -11.22 -6.07 8.29
N LEU A 93 -10.47 -6.60 7.32
CA LEU A 93 -10.55 -6.25 5.90
C LEU A 93 -11.51 -7.14 5.11
N GLY A 94 -12.16 -8.14 5.74
CA GLY A 94 -13.04 -9.08 5.05
C GLY A 94 -12.31 -10.00 4.06
N LEU A 95 -10.99 -10.14 4.21
CA LEU A 95 -10.18 -10.98 3.34
C LEU A 95 -10.17 -12.43 3.85
N PRO A 96 -10.01 -13.43 2.96
CA PRO A 96 -9.81 -14.80 3.39
C PRO A 96 -8.47 -14.92 4.14
N ALA A 97 -8.41 -15.79 5.15
CA ALA A 97 -7.17 -16.08 5.86
C ALA A 97 -6.08 -16.49 4.84
N PRO A 98 -4.85 -15.97 4.93
CA PRO A 98 -3.79 -16.31 3.99
C PRO A 98 -3.60 -17.83 4.00
N SER A 99 -3.80 -18.48 2.84
CA SER A 99 -3.52 -19.90 2.71
C SER A 99 -2.01 -20.09 2.71
N LEU A 100 -1.49 -20.81 3.70
CA LEU A 100 -0.13 -21.33 3.65
C LEU A 100 -0.06 -22.28 2.44
N ALA A 101 0.65 -21.86 1.38
CA ALA A 101 1.05 -22.76 0.31
C ALA A 101 2.21 -23.66 0.79
#